data_AF-A0A929NX95-F1
#
_entry.id   AF-A0A929NX95-F1
#
_cell.length_a   1.000
_cell.length_b   1.000
_cell.length_c   1.000
_cell.angle_alpha   90.00
_cell.angle_beta   90.00
_cell.angle_gamma   90.00
#
_symmetry.space_group_name_H-M   'P 1'
#
loop_
_entity.id
_entity.type
_entity.pdbx_description
1 polymer ?
#
loop_
_entity_poly.entity_id
_entity_poly.type
_entity_poly.pdbx_seq_one_letter_code
_entity_poly.pdbx_strand_id
1 'polypeptide(L)'
;MLAIPMLGLAYLTANITLEKLNIVRQMNILQEFSEITIKSSLLIHELQKERGLSAGLISSNRDKLYPILQQQRIKTDIARQELSKFLTNSTTTNISSKFQTIFKLLKTIETNRHLIDKFEISLKQQLHYYSGMIAILLNNINHIPQSIDINKLNNKMEAYSYLLQAKEMAGIERATLYP
;
A
#
# COMPACT_ATOMS: atom_id res chain seq x y z
N MET A 1 -11.95 -21.72 -54.14
CA MET A 1 -10.66 -21.07 -53.87
C MET A 1 -10.70 -20.01 -52.75
N LEU A 2 -11.87 -19.49 -52.34
CA LEU A 2 -11.97 -18.46 -51.27
C LEU A 2 -11.98 -19.01 -49.83
N ALA A 3 -12.28 -20.31 -49.63
CA ALA A 3 -12.38 -20.89 -48.29
C ALA A 3 -11.05 -20.91 -47.51
N ILE A 4 -9.92 -21.11 -48.22
CA ILE A 4 -8.59 -21.20 -47.60
C ILE A 4 -8.15 -19.84 -47.00
N PRO A 5 -8.20 -18.71 -47.74
CA PRO A 5 -7.96 -17.38 -47.16
C PRO A 5 -8.87 -17.05 -45.98
N MET A 6 -10.14 -17.46 -46.05
CA MET A 6 -11.14 -17.16 -45.01
C MET A 6 -10.83 -17.90 -43.69
N LEU A 7 -10.41 -19.17 -43.78
CA LEU A 7 -9.98 -19.95 -42.61
C LEU A 7 -8.71 -19.39 -41.98
N GLY A 8 -7.75 -18.94 -42.79
CA GLY A 8 -6.53 -18.28 -42.31
C GLY A 8 -6.83 -16.98 -41.56
N LEU A 9 -7.73 -16.15 -42.10
CA LEU A 9 -8.22 -14.93 -41.43
C LEU A 9 -8.96 -15.24 -40.13
N ALA A 10 -9.81 -16.27 -40.11
CA ALA A 10 -10.53 -16.69 -38.90
C ALA A 10 -9.56 -17.14 -37.79
N TYR A 11 -8.57 -17.97 -38.14
CA TYR A 11 -7.53 -18.44 -37.21
C TYR A 11 -6.69 -17.27 -36.65
N LEU A 12 -6.24 -16.37 -37.53
CA LEU A 12 -5.46 -15.20 -37.12
C LEU A 12 -6.27 -14.26 -36.22
N THR A 13 -7.53 -14.01 -36.56
CA THR A 13 -8.43 -13.18 -35.74
C THR A 13 -8.70 -13.82 -34.38
N ALA A 14 -8.90 -15.14 -34.32
CA ALA A 14 -9.09 -15.86 -33.07
C ALA A 14 -7.87 -15.75 -32.15
N ASN A 15 -6.66 -15.97 -32.68
CA ASN A 15 -5.42 -15.82 -31.90
C ASN A 15 -5.23 -14.39 -31.39
N ILE A 16 -5.40 -13.39 -32.25
CA ILE A 16 -5.29 -11.98 -31.85
C ILE A 16 -6.31 -11.63 -30.77
N THR A 17 -7.52 -12.17 -30.87
CA THR A 17 -8.57 -11.92 -29.87
C THR A 17 -8.23 -12.54 -28.52
N LEU A 18 -7.73 -13.78 -28.51
CA LEU A 18 -7.28 -14.45 -27.28
C LEU A 18 -6.11 -13.71 -26.63
N GLU A 19 -5.16 -13.24 -27.42
CA GLU A 19 -4.04 -12.43 -26.93
C GLU A 19 -4.52 -11.10 -26.33
N LYS A 20 -5.43 -10.40 -27.01
CA LYS A 20 -6.04 -9.16 -26.49
C LYS A 20 -6.81 -9.38 -25.20
N LEU A 21 -7.53 -10.48 -25.06
CA LEU A 21 -8.23 -10.82 -23.81
C LEU A 21 -7.24 -11.01 -22.65
N ASN A 22 -6.09 -11.67 -22.89
CA ASN A 22 -5.04 -11.80 -21.88
C ASN A 22 -4.44 -10.43 -21.50
N ILE A 23 -4.19 -9.56 -22.47
CA ILE A 23 -3.68 -8.20 -22.22
C ILE A 23 -4.66 -7.41 -21.34
N VAL A 24 -5.96 -7.44 -21.64
CA VAL A 24 -7.00 -6.77 -20.83
C VAL A 24 -7.00 -7.30 -19.40
N ARG A 25 -6.91 -8.61 -19.20
CA ARG A 25 -6.85 -9.22 -17.86
C ARG A 25 -5.63 -8.72 -17.07
N GLN A 26 -4.47 -8.65 -17.72
CA GLN A 26 -3.23 -8.19 -17.11
C GLN A 26 -3.28 -6.68 -16.77
N MET A 27 -3.89 -5.87 -17.63
CA MET A 27 -4.11 -4.43 -17.37
C MET A 27 -4.99 -4.21 -16.14
N ASN A 28 -6.07 -4.99 -15.97
CA ASN A 28 -6.93 -4.91 -14.79
C ASN A 28 -6.17 -5.24 -13.50
N ILE A 29 -5.32 -6.28 -13.51
CA ILE A 29 -4.48 -6.64 -12.36
C ILE A 29 -3.48 -5.52 -12.03
N LEU A 30 -2.83 -4.93 -13.04
CA LEU A 30 -1.92 -3.80 -12.85
C LEU A 30 -2.65 -2.59 -12.25
N GLN A 31 -3.86 -2.29 -12.73
CA GLN A 31 -4.66 -1.20 -12.19
C GLN A 31 -5.00 -1.44 -10.72
N GLU A 32 -5.45 -2.64 -10.36
CA GLU A 32 -5.70 -3.01 -8.96
C GLU A 32 -4.43 -2.86 -8.10
N PHE A 33 -3.28 -3.32 -8.59
CA PHE A 33 -2.01 -3.20 -7.87
C PHE A 33 -1.56 -1.74 -7.68
N SER A 34 -1.68 -0.90 -8.71
CA SER A 34 -1.34 0.52 -8.62
C SER A 34 -2.19 1.21 -7.56
N GLU A 35 -3.49 0.94 -7.53
CA GLU A 35 -4.42 1.47 -6.51
C GLU A 35 -4.03 1.01 -5.09
N ILE A 36 -3.71 -0.27 -4.91
CA ILE A 36 -3.23 -0.81 -3.63
C ILE A 36 -1.96 -0.10 -3.18
N THR A 37 -1.03 0.10 -4.10
CA THR A 37 0.26 0.75 -3.83
C THR A 37 0.05 2.20 -3.39
N ILE A 38 -0.80 2.95 -4.10
CA ILE A 38 -1.14 4.33 -3.78
C ILE A 38 -1.79 4.40 -2.39
N LYS A 39 -2.82 3.58 -2.13
CA LYS A 39 -3.54 3.57 -0.85
C LYS A 39 -2.65 3.13 0.32
N SER A 40 -1.77 2.16 0.10
CA SER A 40 -0.80 1.71 1.10
C SER A 40 0.26 2.78 1.39
N SER A 41 0.76 3.47 0.37
CA SER A 41 1.70 4.60 0.53
C SER A 41 1.07 5.74 1.34
N LEU A 42 -0.18 6.10 1.05
CA LEU A 42 -0.91 7.09 1.83
C LEU A 42 -1.03 6.69 3.31
N LEU A 43 -1.39 5.43 3.57
CA LEU A 43 -1.47 4.92 4.94
C LEU A 43 -0.11 4.94 5.65
N ILE A 44 0.96 4.52 4.97
CA ILE A 44 2.33 4.55 5.52
C ILE A 44 2.70 5.98 5.93
N HIS A 45 2.44 6.96 5.08
CA HIS A 45 2.73 8.38 5.36
C HIS A 45 2.01 8.89 6.61
N GLU A 46 0.73 8.58 6.74
CA GLU A 46 -0.04 9.00 7.92
C GLU A 46 0.40 8.25 9.21
N LEU A 47 0.79 6.98 9.10
CA LEU A 47 1.36 6.21 10.22
C LEU A 47 2.73 6.75 10.66
N GLN A 48 3.57 7.21 9.74
CA GLN A 48 4.87 7.81 10.07
C GLN A 48 4.68 9.10 10.90
N LYS A 49 3.73 9.96 10.50
CA LYS A 49 3.37 11.16 11.26
C LYS A 49 2.79 10.82 12.62
N GLU A 50 1.85 9.87 12.67
CA GLU A 50 1.24 9.43 13.93
C GLU A 50 2.29 8.83 14.88
N ARG A 51 3.25 8.06 14.36
CA ARG A 51 4.39 7.56 15.13
C ARG A 51 5.20 8.69 15.76
N GLY A 52 5.55 9.71 14.96
CA GLY A 52 6.33 10.87 15.42
C GLY A 52 5.59 11.68 16.49
N LEU A 53 4.31 11.98 16.27
CA LEU A 53 3.49 12.72 17.22
C LEU A 53 3.25 11.93 18.51
N SER A 54 3.06 10.61 18.43
CA SER A 54 2.90 9.74 19.60
C SER A 54 4.19 9.66 20.42
N ALA A 55 5.35 9.54 19.75
CA ALA A 55 6.65 9.59 20.40
C ALA A 55 6.89 10.95 21.08
N GLY A 56 6.52 12.04 20.41
CA GLY A 56 6.48 13.39 20.96
C GLY A 56 5.63 13.44 22.23
N LEU A 57 4.38 12.97 22.18
CA LEU A 57 3.45 12.96 23.31
C LEU A 57 3.99 12.17 24.52
N ILE A 58 4.64 11.02 24.28
CA ILE A 58 5.25 10.21 25.35
C ILE A 58 6.48 10.90 25.95
N SER A 59 7.29 11.57 25.12
CA SER A 59 8.57 12.16 25.53
C SER A 59 8.47 13.56 26.13
N SER A 60 7.56 14.42 25.66
CA SER A 60 7.47 15.82 26.08
C SER A 60 6.14 16.49 25.71
N ASN A 61 5.83 17.64 26.33
CA ASN A 61 4.79 18.60 25.89
C ASN A 61 3.41 18.00 25.53
N ARG A 62 2.81 17.29 26.50
CA ARG A 62 1.52 16.58 26.36
C ARG A 62 0.38 17.49 25.87
N ASP A 63 0.23 18.67 26.47
CA ASP A 63 -0.92 19.55 26.23
C ASP A 63 -0.95 20.13 24.81
N LYS A 64 0.22 20.39 24.22
CA LYS A 64 0.32 20.94 22.86
C LYS A 64 0.21 19.86 21.78
N LEU A 65 0.75 18.67 22.05
CA LEU A 65 0.81 17.58 21.08
C LEU A 65 -0.47 16.76 21.03
N TYR A 66 -1.23 16.68 22.12
CA TYR A 66 -2.44 15.87 22.15
C TYR A 66 -3.49 16.29 21.10
N PRO A 67 -3.86 17.58 20.94
CA PRO A 67 -4.81 17.99 19.90
C PRO A 67 -4.30 17.70 18.48
N ILE A 68 -3.00 17.85 18.25
CA ILE A 68 -2.36 17.59 16.95
C ILE A 68 -2.39 16.09 16.64
N LEU A 69 -2.09 15.25 17.64
CA LEU A 69 -2.16 13.79 17.51
C LEU A 69 -3.59 13.33 17.20
N GLN A 70 -4.61 13.89 17.85
CA GLN A 70 -6.01 13.54 17.56
C GLN A 70 -6.38 13.86 16.12
N GLN A 71 -5.98 15.03 15.59
CA GLN A 71 -6.20 15.37 14.18
C GLN A 71 -5.44 14.42 13.23
N GLN A 72 -4.24 14.02 13.60
CA GLN A 72 -3.46 13.06 12.81
C GLN A 72 -4.11 11.67 12.79
N ARG A 73 -4.66 11.20 13.92
CA ARG A 73 -5.35 9.90 14.00
C ARG A 73 -6.52 9.81 13.04
N ILE A 74 -7.30 10.89 12.90
CA ILE A 74 -8.40 10.97 11.93
C ILE A 74 -7.89 10.77 10.50
N LYS A 75 -6.75 11.40 10.14
CA LYS A 75 -6.15 11.22 8.81
C LYS A 75 -5.68 9.79 8.57
N THR A 76 -5.03 9.19 9.58
CA THR A 76 -4.65 7.77 9.54
C THR A 76 -5.87 6.86 9.37
N ASP A 77 -6.98 7.16 10.04
CA ASP A 77 -8.21 6.36 9.94
C ASP A 77 -8.86 6.45 8.57
N ILE A 78 -8.88 7.64 7.97
CA ILE A 78 -9.35 7.83 6.59
C ILE A 78 -8.50 6.97 5.65
N ALA A 79 -7.16 7.06 5.73
CA ALA A 79 -6.26 6.28 4.87
C ALA A 79 -6.42 4.76 5.10
N ARG A 80 -6.58 4.34 6.36
CA ARG A 80 -6.81 2.95 6.76
C ARG A 80 -8.13 2.43 6.19
N GLN A 81 -9.19 3.21 6.27
CA GLN A 81 -10.51 2.84 5.75
C GLN A 81 -10.50 2.75 4.23
N GLU A 82 -9.84 3.68 3.54
CA GLU A 82 -9.69 3.65 2.08
C GLU A 82 -8.96 2.40 1.59
N LEU A 83 -7.84 2.03 2.24
CA LEU A 83 -7.14 0.79 1.93
C LEU A 83 -8.02 -0.44 2.22
N SER A 84 -8.67 -0.46 3.39
CA SER A 84 -9.55 -1.56 3.81
C SER A 84 -10.71 -1.78 2.84
N LYS A 85 -11.39 -0.71 2.41
CA LYS A 85 -12.49 -0.78 1.43
C LYS A 85 -12.00 -1.33 0.10
N PHE A 86 -10.86 -0.83 -0.39
CA PHE A 86 -10.31 -1.27 -1.67
C PHE A 86 -9.96 -2.76 -1.65
N LEU A 87 -9.30 -3.22 -0.59
CA LEU A 87 -8.90 -4.62 -0.43
C LEU A 87 -10.12 -5.57 -0.27
N THR A 88 -11.21 -5.08 0.31
CA THR A 88 -12.46 -5.87 0.45
C THR A 88 -13.22 -5.99 -0.88
N ASN A 89 -13.12 -4.96 -1.73
CA ASN A 89 -13.80 -4.90 -3.03
C ASN A 89 -12.97 -5.48 -4.19
N SER A 90 -11.69 -5.83 -3.97
CA SER A 90 -10.84 -6.43 -5.00
C SER A 90 -11.39 -7.81 -5.38
N THR A 91 -11.55 -8.02 -6.68
CA THR A 91 -12.08 -9.27 -7.25
C THR A 91 -11.00 -10.34 -7.43
N THR A 92 -9.74 -9.99 -7.20
CA THR A 92 -8.59 -10.87 -7.40
C THR A 92 -8.31 -11.68 -6.13
N THR A 93 -8.69 -12.95 -6.14
CA THR A 93 -8.55 -13.90 -5.00
C THR A 93 -7.13 -14.07 -4.45
N ASN A 94 -6.10 -13.85 -5.28
CA ASN A 94 -4.69 -13.91 -4.84
C ASN A 94 -4.24 -12.67 -4.04
N ILE A 95 -4.95 -11.56 -4.13
CA ILE A 95 -4.63 -10.32 -3.42
C ILE A 95 -5.20 -10.37 -2.01
N SER A 96 -6.45 -10.81 -1.84
CA SER A 96 -7.13 -10.81 -0.54
C SER A 96 -6.42 -11.64 0.55
N SER A 97 -5.84 -12.80 0.18
CA SER A 97 -5.11 -13.67 1.12
C SER A 97 -3.78 -13.06 1.57
N LYS A 98 -3.01 -12.46 0.65
CA LYS A 98 -1.75 -11.76 0.95
C LYS A 98 -1.96 -10.57 1.89
N PHE A 99 -3.10 -9.90 1.77
CA PHE A 99 -3.44 -8.73 2.58
C PHE A 99 -4.13 -9.03 3.92
N GLN A 100 -4.41 -10.30 4.23
CA GLN A 100 -5.09 -10.68 5.48
C GLN A 100 -4.27 -10.31 6.73
N THR A 101 -2.94 -10.36 6.64
CA THR A 101 -2.03 -9.92 7.70
C THR A 101 -2.15 -8.41 7.94
N ILE A 102 -2.30 -7.62 6.88
CA ILE A 102 -2.50 -6.16 6.96
C ILE A 102 -3.83 -5.85 7.65
N PHE A 103 -4.91 -6.55 7.33
CA PHE A 103 -6.19 -6.37 8.01
C PHE A 103 -6.12 -6.67 9.51
N LYS A 104 -5.44 -7.76 9.90
CA LYS A 104 -5.27 -8.10 11.32
C LYS A 104 -4.46 -7.03 12.05
N LEU A 105 -3.37 -6.59 11.45
CA LEU A 105 -2.49 -5.55 11.97
C LEU A 105 -3.22 -4.22 12.15
N LEU A 106 -3.98 -3.78 11.14
CA LEU A 106 -4.75 -2.54 11.16
C LEU A 106 -5.83 -2.49 12.24
N LYS A 107 -6.33 -3.65 12.71
CA LYS A 107 -7.29 -3.71 13.82
C LYS A 107 -6.64 -3.44 15.19
N THR A 108 -5.32 -3.61 15.31
CA THR A 108 -4.62 -3.43 16.59
C THR A 108 -4.27 -1.96 16.90
N ILE A 109 -4.45 -1.06 15.92
CA ILE A 109 -4.11 0.38 16.06
C ILE A 109 -4.81 1.01 17.26
N GLU A 110 -6.12 0.73 17.43
CA GLU A 110 -6.90 1.33 18.52
C GLU A 110 -6.42 0.87 19.89
N THR A 111 -6.05 -0.40 20.02
CA THR A 111 -5.49 -0.92 21.27
C THR A 111 -4.19 -0.22 21.61
N ASN A 112 -3.31 0.00 20.63
CA ASN A 112 -2.05 0.71 20.87
C ASN A 112 -2.28 2.20 21.17
N ARG A 113 -3.22 2.87 20.48
CA ARG A 113 -3.61 4.27 20.75
C ARG A 113 -4.10 4.45 22.17
N HIS A 114 -4.93 3.53 22.65
CA HIS A 114 -5.42 3.54 24.03
C HIS A 114 -4.30 3.36 25.06
N LEU A 115 -3.31 2.48 24.78
CA LEU A 115 -2.12 2.35 25.64
C LEU A 115 -1.28 3.64 25.66
N ILE A 116 -1.17 4.34 24.53
CA ILE A 116 -0.49 5.64 24.43
C ILE A 116 -1.23 6.69 25.25
N ASP A 117 -2.56 6.78 25.12
CA ASP A 117 -3.38 7.77 25.80
C ASP A 117 -3.38 7.56 27.33
N LYS A 118 -3.26 6.31 27.78
CA LYS A 118 -3.08 5.95 29.18
C LYS A 118 -1.63 6.02 29.67
N PHE A 119 -0.68 6.27 28.78
CA PHE A 119 0.76 6.22 29.07
C PHE A 119 1.22 4.87 29.65
N GLU A 120 0.56 3.78 29.26
CA GLU A 120 0.85 2.40 29.68
C GLU A 120 1.90 1.71 28.79
N ILE A 121 2.45 2.44 27.82
CA ILE A 121 3.45 1.93 26.86
C ILE A 121 4.71 2.80 26.89
N SER A 122 5.87 2.15 26.85
CA SER A 122 7.16 2.86 26.75
C SER A 122 7.37 3.43 25.34
N LEU A 123 8.19 4.49 25.25
CA LEU A 123 8.61 5.07 23.96
C LEU A 123 9.19 4.00 23.02
N LYS A 124 10.04 3.10 23.55
CA LYS A 124 10.65 2.02 22.75
C LYS A 124 9.59 1.06 22.19
N GLN A 125 8.61 0.67 22.99
CA GLN A 125 7.53 -0.22 22.54
C GLN A 125 6.64 0.45 21.49
N GLN A 126 6.29 1.73 21.69
CA GLN A 126 5.51 2.49 20.71
C GLN A 126 6.24 2.62 19.37
N LEU A 127 7.53 2.97 19.40
CA LEU A 127 8.34 3.08 18.18
C LEU A 127 8.47 1.74 17.46
N HIS A 128 8.68 0.65 18.20
CA HIS A 128 8.75 -0.69 17.65
C HIS A 128 7.42 -1.10 16.99
N TYR A 129 6.30 -0.83 17.64
CA TYR A 129 4.96 -1.13 17.13
C TYR A 129 4.70 -0.45 15.77
N TYR A 130 4.80 0.88 15.69
CA TYR A 130 4.53 1.59 14.43
C TYR A 130 5.55 1.25 13.35
N SER A 131 6.83 1.08 13.71
CA SER A 131 7.86 0.72 12.72
C SER A 131 7.66 -0.68 12.16
N GLY A 132 7.24 -1.63 13.00
CA GLY A 132 6.84 -2.97 12.55
C GLY A 132 5.63 -2.92 11.62
N MET A 133 4.63 -2.09 11.92
CA MET A 133 3.48 -1.91 11.04
C MET A 133 3.87 -1.37 9.66
N ILE A 134 4.69 -0.31 9.64
CA ILE A 134 5.19 0.31 8.41
C ILE A 134 6.01 -0.70 7.59
N ALA A 135 6.89 -1.47 8.24
CA ALA A 135 7.71 -2.48 7.58
C ALA A 135 6.85 -3.56 6.91
N ILE A 136 5.79 -4.03 7.58
CA ILE A 136 4.86 -5.00 7.00
C ILE A 136 4.15 -4.42 5.78
N LEU A 137 3.68 -3.17 5.85
CA LEU A 137 3.03 -2.51 4.71
C LEU A 137 3.98 -2.36 3.52
N LEU A 138 5.22 -1.90 3.75
CA LEU A 138 6.24 -1.78 2.71
C LEU A 138 6.60 -3.12 2.07
N ASN A 139 6.79 -4.16 2.89
CA ASN A 139 7.13 -5.49 2.38
C ASN A 139 6.03 -6.04 1.46
N ASN A 140 4.76 -5.81 1.82
CA ASN A 140 3.65 -6.26 0.99
C ASN A 140 3.59 -5.52 -0.36
N ILE A 141 3.84 -4.21 -0.40
CA ILE A 141 3.91 -3.46 -1.67
C ILE A 141 5.02 -4.04 -2.57
N ASN A 142 6.18 -4.38 -2.00
CA ASN A 142 7.34 -4.85 -2.75
C ASN A 142 7.22 -6.28 -3.30
N HIS A 143 6.40 -7.14 -2.68
CA HIS A 143 6.25 -8.55 -3.10
C HIS A 143 5.07 -8.82 -4.04
N ILE A 144 4.24 -7.83 -4.38
CA ILE A 144 3.13 -8.01 -5.33
C ILE A 144 3.59 -8.13 -6.80
N PRO A 145 4.60 -7.36 -7.29
CA PRO A 145 5.10 -7.50 -8.65
C PRO A 145 5.59 -8.92 -8.97
N GLN A 146 6.16 -9.63 -7.99
CA GLN A 146 6.67 -11.01 -8.14
C GLN A 146 5.57 -12.05 -8.41
N SER A 147 4.30 -11.72 -8.19
CA SER A 147 3.16 -12.58 -8.54
C SER A 147 2.60 -12.35 -9.95
N ILE A 148 3.15 -11.39 -10.70
CA ILE A 148 2.68 -11.03 -12.05
C ILE A 148 3.69 -11.57 -13.07
N ASP A 149 3.31 -12.65 -13.74
CA ASP A 149 4.17 -13.38 -14.67
C ASP A 149 4.23 -12.70 -16.05
N ILE A 150 4.84 -11.51 -16.12
CA ILE A 150 4.97 -10.75 -17.37
C ILE A 150 6.35 -10.09 -17.45
N ASN A 151 7.31 -10.81 -18.04
CA ASN A 151 8.71 -10.38 -18.21
C ASN A 151 8.90 -8.99 -18.87
N LYS A 152 7.91 -8.46 -19.61
CA LYS A 152 7.95 -7.10 -20.21
C LYS A 152 7.24 -6.02 -19.39
N LEU A 153 6.26 -6.40 -18.55
CA LEU A 153 5.54 -5.47 -17.68
C LEU A 153 6.29 -5.25 -16.37
N ASN A 154 7.03 -6.28 -15.92
CA ASN A 154 7.93 -6.21 -14.77
C ASN A 154 8.87 -5.01 -14.86
N ASN A 155 9.52 -4.77 -16.01
CA ASN A 155 10.45 -3.63 -16.14
C ASN A 155 9.78 -2.26 -15.98
N LYS A 156 8.54 -2.09 -16.45
CA LYS A 156 7.79 -0.82 -16.30
C LYS A 156 7.23 -0.65 -14.89
N MET A 157 6.80 -1.75 -14.27
CA MET A 157 6.35 -1.77 -12.88
C MET A 157 7.51 -1.53 -11.90
N GLU A 158 8.68 -2.09 -12.20
CA GLU A 158 9.91 -1.89 -11.44
C GLU A 158 10.37 -0.43 -11.55
N ALA A 159 10.33 0.16 -12.76
CA ALA A 159 10.57 1.59 -12.93
C ALA A 159 9.60 2.48 -12.14
N TYR A 160 8.31 2.12 -12.07
CA TYR A 160 7.32 2.86 -11.27
C TYR A 160 7.55 2.67 -9.76
N SER A 161 7.92 1.47 -9.32
CA SER A 161 8.30 1.20 -7.93
C SER A 161 9.55 2.00 -7.52
N TYR A 162 10.56 2.07 -8.39
CA TYR A 162 11.74 2.92 -8.16
C TYR A 162 11.39 4.41 -8.10
N LEU A 163 10.47 4.89 -8.93
CA LEU A 163 9.97 6.26 -8.84
C LEU A 163 9.30 6.54 -7.49
N LEU A 164 8.48 5.60 -7.00
CA LEU A 164 7.82 5.72 -5.70
C LEU A 164 8.82 5.67 -4.54
N GLN A 165 9.83 4.80 -4.59
CA GLN A 165 10.91 4.74 -3.60
C GLN A 165 11.74 6.03 -3.59
N ALA A 166 12.07 6.58 -4.76
CA ALA A 166 12.79 7.84 -4.88
C ALA A 166 11.98 9.01 -4.29
N LYS A 167 10.65 9.02 -4.49
CA LYS A 167 9.76 10.00 -3.87
C LYS A 167 9.75 9.89 -2.34
N GLU A 168 9.76 8.68 -1.80
CA GLU A 168 9.82 8.45 -0.35
C GLU A 168 11.17 8.91 0.24
N MET A 169 12.30 8.58 -0.42
CA MET A 169 13.62 9.04 0.02
C MET A 169 13.74 10.56 0.02
N ALA A 170 13.21 11.24 -1.00
CA ALA A 170 13.15 12.70 -1.03
C ALA A 170 12.25 13.27 0.08
N GLY A 171 11.19 12.56 0.45
CA GLY A 171 10.36 12.88 1.61
C GLY A 171 11.11 12.77 2.93
N ILE A 172 11.91 11.70 3.10
CA ILE A 172 12.78 11.49 4.26
C ILE A 172 13.85 12.58 4.34
N GLU A 173 14.55 12.89 3.24
CA GLU A 173 15.54 13.98 3.20
C GLU A 173 14.93 15.33 3.59
N ARG A 174 13.74 15.64 3.07
CA ARG A 174 13.05 16.90 3.38
C ARG A 174 12.64 16.98 4.86
N ALA A 175 12.24 15.87 5.46
CA ALA A 175 11.95 15.80 6.90
C ALA A 175 13.22 15.91 7.78
N THR A 176 14.39 15.54 7.25
CA THR A 176 15.68 15.72 7.95
C THR A 176 16.31 17.11 7.75
N LEU A 177 16.02 17.79 6.64
CA LEU A 177 16.55 19.12 6.31
C LEU A 177 15.73 20.28 6.91
N TYR A 178 14.45 20.04 7.24
CA TYR A 178 13.59 20.99 7.94
C TYR A 178 13.04 20.34 9.22
N PRO A 179 13.78 20.40 10.34
CA PRO A 179 13.27 19.98 11.65
C PRO A 179 12.15 20.88 12.17
#